data_AF-A0A957VPS4-F1
#
_entry.id   AF-A0A957VPS4-F1
#
_cell.length_a   1.000
_cell.length_b   1.000
_cell.length_c   1.000
_cell.angle_alpha   90.00
_cell.angle_beta   90.00
_cell.angle_gamma   90.00
#
_symmetry.space_group_name_H-M   'P 1'
#
loop_
_entity.id
_entity.type
_entity.pdbx_description
1 polymer ?
#
loop_
_entity_poly.entity_id
_entity_poly.type
_entity_poly.pdbx_seq_one_letter_code
_entity_poly.pdbx_strand_id
1 'polypeptide(L)'
;DVKSTLKAKIGADFRKYVILGACNPNLAHQALSYDLGMGLLLPCNVIVYEEDGGSVVSIVDPLEMLDTANKPDLMPVAEEAKGRLSKVIDALEA
;
A
#
# COMPACT_ATOMS: atom_id res chain seq x y z
N ASP A 1 12.09 -5.63 -5.34
CA ASP A 1 12.42 -6.94 -4.73
C ASP A 1 13.26 -6.71 -3.47
N VAL A 2 12.72 -7.03 -2.29
CA VAL A 2 13.40 -6.79 -1.01
C VAL A 2 14.53 -7.81 -0.80
N LYS A 3 14.28 -9.09 -1.09
CA LYS A 3 15.27 -10.16 -0.92
C LYS A 3 16.54 -9.88 -1.72
N SER A 4 16.42 -9.59 -3.01
CA SER A 4 17.56 -9.28 -3.87
C SER A 4 18.31 -8.04 -3.40
N THR A 5 17.59 -7.00 -2.96
CA THR A 5 18.20 -5.76 -2.49
C THR A 5 19.00 -5.97 -1.20
N LEU A 6 18.44 -6.65 -0.20
CA LEU A 6 19.12 -6.92 1.06
C LEU A 6 20.37 -7.79 0.85
N LYS A 7 20.27 -8.84 0.03
CA LYS A 7 21.42 -9.68 -0.29
C LYS A 7 22.55 -8.89 -0.96
N ALA A 8 22.21 -8.06 -1.94
CA ALA A 8 23.20 -7.28 -2.69
C ALA A 8 23.84 -6.15 -1.88
N LYS A 9 23.10 -5.51 -0.96
CA LYS A 9 23.57 -4.32 -0.24
C LYS A 9 24.23 -4.64 1.09
N ILE A 10 23.75 -5.64 1.82
CA ILE A 10 24.21 -5.95 3.17
C ILE A 10 24.51 -7.45 3.40
N GLY A 11 24.44 -8.28 2.35
CA GLY A 11 24.75 -9.72 2.43
C GLY A 11 23.71 -10.57 3.15
N ALA A 12 22.64 -9.98 3.66
CA ALA A 12 21.63 -10.65 4.46
C ALA A 12 20.74 -11.57 3.59
N ASP A 13 20.51 -12.78 4.09
CA ASP A 13 19.50 -13.68 3.54
C ASP A 13 18.11 -13.30 4.07
N PHE A 14 17.11 -13.37 3.19
CA PHE A 14 15.74 -12.96 3.50
C PHE A 14 14.73 -13.82 2.73
N ARG A 15 13.50 -13.93 3.28
CA ARG A 15 12.39 -14.61 2.61
C ARG A 15 11.99 -13.88 1.32
N LYS A 16 11.27 -14.54 0.40
CA LYS A 16 10.71 -13.84 -0.77
C LYS A 16 9.75 -12.76 -0.28
N TYR A 17 10.04 -11.52 -0.64
CA TYR A 17 9.32 -10.36 -0.14
C TYR A 17 9.36 -9.24 -1.19
N VAL A 18 8.20 -8.74 -1.57
CA VAL A 18 8.02 -7.66 -2.54
C VAL A 18 7.15 -6.57 -1.94
N ILE A 19 7.55 -5.31 -2.13
CA ILE A 19 6.75 -4.12 -1.84
C ILE A 19 6.35 -3.53 -3.19
N LEU A 20 5.05 -3.34 -3.39
CA LEU A 20 4.45 -2.73 -4.58
C LEU A 20 3.76 -1.43 -4.17
N GLY A 21 3.87 -0.41 -5.02
CA GLY A 21 3.11 0.83 -4.87
C GLY A 21 1.90 0.84 -5.80
N ALA A 22 0.70 0.67 -5.24
CA ALA A 22 -0.55 0.79 -6.00
C ALA A 22 -1.07 2.23 -5.93
N CYS A 23 -1.30 2.85 -7.07
CA CYS A 23 -1.73 4.24 -7.14
C CYS A 23 -2.88 4.42 -8.13
N ASN A 24 -3.96 5.05 -7.68
CA ASN A 24 -4.99 5.59 -8.56
C ASN A 24 -4.67 7.07 -8.82
N PRO A 25 -4.34 7.47 -10.07
CA PRO A 25 -3.93 8.84 -10.36
C PRO A 25 -4.98 9.90 -10.02
N ASN A 26 -6.27 9.61 -10.18
CA ASN A 26 -7.33 10.57 -9.88
C ASN A 26 -7.44 10.83 -8.37
N LEU A 27 -7.39 9.77 -7.56
CA LEU A 27 -7.43 9.88 -6.10
C LEU A 27 -6.16 10.52 -5.55
N ALA A 28 -4.99 10.14 -6.08
CA ALA A 28 -3.71 10.75 -5.71
C ALA A 28 -3.69 12.25 -6.05
N HIS A 29 -4.17 12.63 -7.23
CA HIS A 29 -4.27 14.03 -7.62
C HIS A 29 -5.18 14.83 -6.67
N GLN A 30 -6.35 14.29 -6.29
CA GLN A 30 -7.24 14.93 -5.34
C GLN A 30 -6.57 15.12 -3.97
N ALA A 31 -5.96 14.07 -3.42
CA ALA A 31 -5.25 14.12 -2.13
C ALA A 31 -4.10 15.14 -2.15
N LEU A 32 -3.26 15.11 -3.19
CA LEU A 32 -2.13 16.02 -3.34
C LEU A 32 -2.55 17.47 -3.60
N SER A 33 -3.68 17.69 -4.28
CA SER A 33 -4.23 19.03 -4.50
C SER A 33 -4.76 19.65 -3.21
N TYR A 34 -5.25 18.82 -2.28
CA TYR A 34 -5.68 19.25 -0.97
C TYR A 34 -4.49 19.49 -0.03
N ASP A 35 -3.55 18.55 0.03
CA ASP A 35 -2.32 18.69 0.81
C ASP A 35 -1.15 17.92 0.15
N LEU A 36 -0.10 18.65 -0.24
CA LEU A 36 1.11 18.08 -0.82
C LEU A 36 1.82 17.10 0.15
N GLY A 37 1.64 17.27 1.46
CA GLY A 37 2.13 16.37 2.50
C GLY A 37 1.60 14.94 2.37
N MET A 38 0.46 14.74 1.68
CA MET A 38 -0.05 13.41 1.35
C MET A 38 0.92 12.58 0.51
N GLY A 39 1.87 13.21 -0.19
CA GLY A 39 2.92 12.51 -0.92
C GLY A 39 3.80 11.59 -0.06
N LEU A 40 3.86 11.80 1.26
CA LEU A 40 4.57 10.91 2.20
C LEU A 40 3.81 9.61 2.49
N LEU A 41 2.50 9.61 2.24
CA LEU A 41 1.58 8.50 2.49
C LEU A 41 1.14 7.83 1.19
N LEU A 42 1.55 8.34 0.03
CA LEU A 42 1.28 7.74 -1.27
C LEU A 42 2.55 7.07 -1.80
N PRO A 43 2.43 5.98 -2.58
CA PRO A 43 1.21 5.27 -2.98
C PRO A 43 0.67 4.32 -1.89
N CYS A 44 -0.49 3.69 -2.13
CA CYS A 44 -0.98 2.62 -1.26
C CYS A 44 -0.01 1.43 -1.37
N ASN A 45 0.72 1.15 -0.29
CA ASN A 45 1.66 0.03 -0.25
C ASN A 45 0.92 -1.31 -0.22
N VAL A 46 1.37 -2.23 -1.06
CA VAL A 46 0.97 -3.64 -1.07
C VAL A 46 2.22 -4.47 -0.86
N ILE A 47 2.20 -5.35 0.14
CA ILE A 47 3.28 -6.29 0.39
C ILE A 47 2.84 -7.70 -0.01
N VAL A 48 3.76 -8.42 -0.63
CA VAL A 48 3.59 -9.82 -0.97
C VAL A 48 4.80 -10.58 -0.45
N TYR A 49 4.56 -11.57 0.41
CA TYR A 49 5.64 -12.38 0.95
C TYR A 49 5.26 -13.85 1.08
N GLU A 50 6.27 -14.69 0.97
CA GLU A 50 6.18 -16.14 1.17
C GLU A 50 5.86 -16.45 2.64
N GLU A 51 4.85 -17.26 2.92
CA GLU A 51 4.56 -17.86 4.25
C GLU A 51 4.19 -19.34 4.07
N ASP A 52 4.31 -20.16 5.11
CA ASP A 52 4.27 -21.63 5.02
C ASP A 52 3.16 -22.16 4.10
N GLY A 53 3.57 -22.69 2.93
CA GLY A 53 2.68 -23.28 1.94
C GLY A 53 2.02 -22.30 0.95
N GLY A 54 2.32 -21.01 0.99
CA GLY A 54 1.68 -20.01 0.13
C GLY A 54 2.32 -18.63 0.09
N SER A 55 1.52 -17.65 -0.32
CA SER A 55 1.88 -16.23 -0.32
C SER A 55 0.85 -15.46 0.49
N VAL A 56 1.33 -14.55 1.33
CA VAL A 56 0.49 -13.56 2.01
C VAL A 56 0.53 -12.27 1.21
N VAL A 57 -0.64 -11.70 0.99
CA VAL A 57 -0.82 -10.37 0.42
C VAL A 57 -1.42 -9.49 1.51
N SER A 58 -0.80 -8.33 1.76
CA SER A 58 -1.35 -7.33 2.68
C SER A 58 -1.31 -5.97 2.03
N ILE A 59 -2.40 -5.23 2.17
CA ILE A 59 -2.58 -3.90 1.60
C ILE A 59 -2.80 -2.93 2.75
N VAL A 60 -2.15 -1.76 2.68
CA VAL A 60 -2.36 -0.71 3.67
C VAL A 60 -3.83 -0.24 3.67
N ASP A 61 -4.40 0.04 4.85
CA ASP A 61 -5.75 0.62 4.96
C ASP A 61 -5.69 2.14 4.78
N PRO A 62 -6.28 2.72 3.71
CA PRO A 62 -6.26 4.16 3.50
C PRO A 62 -6.92 4.96 4.63
N LEU A 63 -7.89 4.39 5.35
CA LEU A 63 -8.55 5.06 6.48
C LEU A 63 -7.62 5.19 7.69
N GLU A 64 -6.85 4.15 8.01
CA GLU A 64 -5.86 4.20 9.10
C GLU A 64 -4.71 5.17 8.78
N MET A 65 -4.29 5.21 7.51
CA MET A 65 -3.30 6.19 7.04
C MET A 65 -3.80 7.62 7.20
N LEU A 66 -5.08 7.84 6.88
CA LEU A 66 -5.69 9.15 6.96
C LEU A 66 -5.86 9.63 8.40
N ASP A 67 -6.26 8.73 9.30
CA ASP A 67 -6.35 9.00 10.73
C ASP A 67 -4.98 9.42 11.29
N THR A 68 -3.92 8.71 10.91
CA THR A 68 -2.53 9.07 11.25
C THR A 68 -2.13 10.43 10.70
N ALA A 69 -2.62 10.81 9.52
CA ALA A 69 -2.36 12.11 8.90
C ALA A 69 -3.14 13.27 9.54
N ASN A 70 -4.17 12.96 10.36
CA ASN A 70 -5.12 13.92 10.91
C ASN A 70 -5.79 14.80 9.84
N LYS A 71 -6.27 14.17 8.75
CA LYS A 71 -6.87 14.83 7.58
C LYS A 71 -8.32 14.38 7.30
N PRO A 72 -9.28 14.68 8.19
CA PRO A 72 -10.67 14.21 8.04
C PRO A 72 -11.34 14.65 6.72
N ASP A 73 -10.94 15.78 6.15
CA ASP A 73 -11.50 16.31 4.89
C ASP A 73 -11.24 15.40 3.67
N LEU A 74 -10.25 14.52 3.75
CA LEU A 74 -9.93 13.54 2.71
C LEU A 74 -10.62 12.18 2.92
N MET A 75 -11.55 12.08 3.88
CA MET A 75 -12.30 10.85 4.16
C MET A 75 -12.95 10.25 2.89
N PRO A 76 -13.61 11.03 2.01
CA PRO A 76 -14.22 10.46 0.80
C PRO A 76 -13.19 9.82 -0.15
N VAL A 77 -12.00 10.40 -0.24
CA VAL A 77 -10.89 9.87 -1.06
C VAL A 77 -10.38 8.55 -0.48
N ALA A 78 -10.22 8.50 0.84
CA ALA A 78 -9.76 7.30 1.54
C ALA A 78 -10.80 6.17 1.51
N GLU A 79 -12.10 6.48 1.65
CA GLU A 79 -13.19 5.50 1.50
C GLU A 79 -13.24 4.91 0.09
N GLU A 80 -13.10 5.74 -0.95
CA GLU A 80 -13.06 5.24 -2.33
C GLU A 80 -11.83 4.36 -2.56
N ALA A 81 -10.66 4.78 -2.07
CA ALA A 81 -9.45 3.98 -2.13
C ALA A 81 -9.63 2.63 -1.44
N LYS A 82 -10.18 2.62 -0.21
CA LYS A 82 -10.45 1.39 0.55
C LYS A 82 -11.39 0.47 -0.21
N GLY A 83 -12.52 0.98 -0.71
CA GLY A 83 -13.48 0.18 -1.47
C GLY A 83 -12.88 -0.44 -2.74
N ARG A 84 -11.93 0.23 -3.41
CA ARG A 84 -11.20 -0.33 -4.55
C ARG A 84 -10.20 -1.41 -4.13
N LEU A 85 -9.45 -1.19 -3.06
CA LEU A 85 -8.46 -2.12 -2.55
C LEU A 85 -9.10 -3.39 -1.96
N SER A 86 -10.25 -3.27 -1.29
CA SER A 86 -11.02 -4.43 -0.81
C SER A 86 -11.41 -5.35 -1.98
N LYS A 87 -11.87 -4.81 -3.10
CA LYS A 87 -12.17 -5.63 -4.31
C LYS A 87 -10.95 -6.36 -4.86
N VAL A 88 -9.74 -5.82 -4.67
CA VAL A 88 -8.51 -6.50 -5.07
C VAL A 88 -8.24 -7.68 -4.15
N ILE A 89 -8.40 -7.52 -2.84
CA ILE A 89 -8.30 -8.64 -1.88
C ILE A 89 -9.34 -9.72 -2.20
N ASP A 90 -10.61 -9.33 -2.37
CA ASP A 90 -11.69 -10.28 -2.66
C ASP A 90 -11.41 -11.11 -3.94
N ALA A 91 -10.77 -10.50 -4.95
CA ALA A 91 -10.41 -11.18 -6.19
C ALA A 91 -9.21 -12.13 -6.07
N LEU A 92 -8.40 -12.03 -5.00
CA LEU A 92 -7.29 -12.93 -4.72
C LEU A 92 -7.70 -14.15 -3.89
N GLU A 93 -8.81 -14.04 -3.16
CA GLU A 93 -9.39 -15.13 -2.36
C GLU A 93 -10.31 -16.06 -3.17
N ALA A 94 -10.67 -15.66 -4.40
CA ALA A 94 -11.50 -16.42 -5.34
C ALA A 94 -10.69 -17.43 -6.16
#